data_AF-A0A1S8X8S4-F1
#
_entry.id   AF-A0A1S8X8S4-F1
#
_cell.length_a   1.000
_cell.length_b   1.000
_cell.length_c   1.000
_cell.angle_alpha   90.00
_cell.angle_beta   90.00
_cell.angle_gamma   90.00
#
_symmetry.space_group_name_H-M   'P 1'
#
loop_
_entity.id
_entity.type
_entity.pdbx_description
1 polymer ?
#
loop_
_entity_poly.entity_id
_entity_poly.type
_entity_poly.pdbx_seq_one_letter_code
_entity_poly.pdbx_strand_id
1 'polypeptide(L)'
;MDGVVIARQNCMVNRFVHANRKGLNLTPLVVLTPSISANVLTTKSQIMPGVADLGIERHFCDACAKCARYGEQSGQLAFLMGRHFLNITSGDSISSNSCTGLNRLFQGQSSNKVWRDVDSRSPGFMRKTNEFRWAPAEPTTDPAIIYDKAAKRMRDTGLDCTWINARVYCEHGGSLSDSRNLYRFHPGFLASVTKLVESRAGYIGCCEQLPAFTQIWCARKCALNPHCRSVYFHKQDRRCILMLYADALLPAKLVRSRNRWTRFGKVANEEK
;
A
#
# COMPACT_ATOMS: atom_id res chain seq x y z
N MET A 1 0.95 -30.59 15.13
CA MET A 1 0.59 -29.18 15.36
C MET A 1 1.64 -28.37 14.64
N ASP A 2 1.42 -28.11 13.35
CA ASP A 2 2.40 -27.46 12.49
C ASP A 2 1.94 -26.03 12.23
N GLY A 3 2.53 -25.10 12.97
CA GLY A 3 2.35 -23.66 12.77
C GLY A 3 3.22 -23.21 11.61
N VAL A 4 2.59 -22.83 10.49
CA VAL A 4 3.28 -22.13 9.40
C VAL A 4 3.44 -20.66 9.80
N VAL A 5 4.65 -20.27 10.17
CA VAL A 5 5.03 -18.87 10.33
C VAL A 5 5.29 -18.27 8.94
N ILE A 6 4.37 -17.44 8.46
CA ILE A 6 4.58 -16.66 7.23
C ILE A 6 5.38 -15.41 7.58
N ALA A 7 6.71 -15.50 7.51
CA ALA A 7 7.57 -14.33 7.44
C ALA A 7 7.52 -13.74 6.02
N ARG A 8 6.98 -12.52 5.85
CA ARG A 8 7.04 -11.79 4.58
C ARG A 8 8.30 -10.94 4.54
N GLN A 9 9.25 -11.36 3.72
CA GLN A 9 10.50 -10.65 3.45
C GLN A 9 10.37 -9.78 2.18
N ASN A 10 10.90 -8.56 2.25
CA ASN A 10 10.98 -7.56 1.19
C ASN A 10 11.34 -8.15 -0.19
N CYS A 11 10.40 -8.10 -1.14
CA CYS A 11 10.50 -8.51 -2.56
C CYS A 11 11.65 -9.50 -2.86
N MET A 12 11.66 -10.67 -2.21
CA MET A 12 12.53 -11.81 -2.52
C MET A 12 11.69 -13.06 -2.85
N VAL A 13 12.31 -13.92 -3.65
CA VAL A 13 11.72 -15.01 -4.43
C VAL A 13 11.18 -16.12 -3.54
N ASN A 14 9.88 -16.42 -3.61
CA ASN A 14 9.36 -17.73 -3.22
C ASN A 14 9.40 -18.66 -4.43
N ARG A 15 10.30 -19.66 -4.42
CA ARG A 15 10.21 -20.84 -5.28
C ARG A 15 9.20 -21.80 -4.66
N PHE A 16 8.06 -22.02 -5.31
CA PHE A 16 7.18 -23.13 -4.97
C PHE A 16 7.55 -24.37 -5.81
N VAL A 17 7.87 -25.47 -5.14
CA VAL A 17 8.03 -26.80 -5.73
C VAL A 17 6.63 -27.40 -5.93
N HIS A 18 6.35 -27.90 -7.13
CA HIS A 18 5.12 -28.61 -7.47
C HIS A 18 5.04 -29.95 -6.71
N ALA A 19 3.90 -30.20 -6.07
CA ALA A 19 3.45 -31.55 -5.75
C ALA A 19 2.11 -31.81 -6.45
N ASN A 20 2.06 -32.91 -7.18
CA ASN A 20 0.97 -33.33 -8.04
C ASN A 20 0.33 -34.57 -7.41
N ARG A 21 -1.00 -34.59 -7.20
CA ARG A 21 -1.88 -35.75 -7.50
C ARG A 21 -3.33 -35.59 -7.01
N LYS A 22 -4.21 -35.83 -7.98
CA LYS A 22 -5.49 -36.58 -7.98
C LYS A 22 -6.69 -35.98 -7.25
N GLY A 23 -7.80 -35.96 -8.00
CA GLY A 23 -9.03 -35.26 -7.69
C GLY A 23 -9.96 -35.98 -6.74
N LEU A 24 -11.01 -35.25 -6.36
CA LEU A 24 -12.25 -35.75 -5.78
C LEU A 24 -13.34 -34.69 -5.97
N ASN A 25 -14.57 -35.20 -6.12
CA ASN A 25 -15.79 -34.53 -6.59
C ASN A 25 -16.22 -33.31 -5.75
N LEU A 26 -16.82 -32.35 -6.45
CA LEU A 26 -17.45 -31.16 -5.88
C LEU A 26 -18.89 -31.47 -5.44
N THR A 27 -19.15 -31.37 -4.14
CA THR A 27 -20.49 -31.10 -3.59
C THR A 27 -20.48 -29.72 -2.92
N PRO A 28 -21.52 -28.89 -3.07
CA PRO A 28 -21.51 -27.55 -2.50
C PRO A 28 -21.71 -27.63 -0.99
N LEU A 29 -20.68 -27.25 -0.23
CA LEU A 29 -20.76 -27.06 1.22
C LEU A 29 -21.29 -25.65 1.48
N VAL A 30 -22.55 -25.52 1.87
CA VAL A 30 -23.13 -24.26 2.37
C VAL A 30 -22.64 -24.09 3.82
N VAL A 31 -21.71 -23.15 4.03
CA VAL A 31 -21.28 -22.76 5.38
C VAL A 31 -22.10 -21.56 5.82
N LEU A 32 -23.08 -21.79 6.70
CA LEU A 32 -23.75 -20.75 7.46
C LEU A 32 -22.79 -20.29 8.57
N THR A 33 -22.28 -19.06 8.50
CA THR A 33 -21.51 -18.48 9.61
C THR A 33 -22.46 -17.93 10.67
N PRO A 34 -22.31 -18.28 11.96
CA PRO A 34 -23.09 -17.66 13.02
C PRO A 34 -22.66 -16.21 13.21
N SER A 35 -23.65 -15.32 13.32
CA SER A 35 -23.47 -13.93 13.74
C SER A 35 -23.05 -13.90 15.21
N ILE A 36 -21.75 -13.81 15.46
CA ILE A 36 -21.22 -13.51 16.79
C ILE A 36 -21.19 -11.99 16.92
N SER A 37 -22.10 -11.46 17.73
CA SER A 37 -21.98 -10.13 18.32
C SER A 37 -20.72 -10.11 19.19
N ALA A 38 -19.64 -9.52 18.68
CA ALA A 38 -18.47 -9.22 19.49
C ALA A 38 -18.73 -7.90 20.21
N ASN A 39 -18.98 -7.98 21.52
CA ASN A 39 -18.83 -6.84 22.42
C ASN A 39 -17.37 -6.34 22.31
N VAL A 40 -17.17 -5.21 21.63
CA VAL A 40 -15.87 -4.55 21.56
C VAL A 40 -15.61 -3.90 22.91
N LEU A 41 -14.74 -4.53 23.72
CA LEU A 41 -14.12 -3.87 24.86
C LEU A 41 -13.19 -2.77 24.31
N THR A 42 -13.67 -1.54 24.27
CA THR A 42 -12.92 -0.35 23.88
C THR A 42 -11.92 0.02 24.97
N THR A 43 -10.70 -0.48 24.86
CA THR A 43 -9.53 0.10 25.53
C THR A 43 -8.43 0.35 24.50
N LYS A 44 -8.67 1.31 23.61
CA LYS A 44 -7.58 1.99 22.88
C LYS A 44 -7.87 3.48 22.83
N SER A 45 -6.92 4.25 23.33
CA SER A 45 -6.90 5.71 23.30
C SER A 45 -7.26 6.23 21.91
N GLN A 46 -8.46 6.77 21.75
CA GLN A 46 -8.87 7.44 20.51
C GLN A 46 -8.06 8.74 20.39
N ILE A 47 -7.04 8.69 19.54
CA ILE A 47 -6.18 9.81 19.18
C ILE A 47 -6.92 10.80 18.26
N MET A 48 -7.81 10.25 17.41
CA MET A 48 -8.87 10.92 16.64
C MET A 48 -9.97 9.87 16.35
N PRO A 49 -11.24 10.24 16.15
CA PRO A 49 -12.25 9.31 15.67
C PRO A 49 -11.77 8.61 14.39
N GLY A 50 -11.79 7.27 14.36
CA GLY A 50 -11.39 6.50 13.18
C GLY A 50 -9.88 6.25 13.03
N VAL A 51 -9.05 6.58 14.03
CA VAL A 51 -7.59 6.35 14.00
C VAL A 51 -7.16 5.35 15.07
N ALA A 52 -6.33 4.38 14.69
CA ALA A 52 -5.74 3.39 15.58
C ALA A 52 -4.22 3.51 15.67
N ASP A 53 -3.67 3.49 16.88
CA ASP A 53 -2.24 3.35 17.13
C ASP A 53 -1.87 1.86 17.23
N LEU A 54 -0.98 1.40 16.34
CA LEU A 54 -0.53 0.01 16.27
C LEU A 54 0.94 -0.18 16.68
N GLY A 55 1.52 0.77 17.40
CA GLY A 55 2.91 0.70 17.86
C GLY A 55 3.91 1.04 16.76
N ILE A 56 5.11 0.46 16.82
CA ILE A 56 6.23 0.84 15.95
C ILE A 56 6.36 -0.13 14.77
N GLU A 57 6.76 0.41 13.61
CA GLU A 57 7.32 -0.37 12.50
C GLU A 57 8.55 0.34 11.93
N ARG A 58 9.46 -0.45 11.36
CA ARG A 58 10.74 0.05 10.86
C ARG A 58 10.80 0.26 9.36
N HIS A 59 9.74 -0.13 8.63
CA HIS A 59 9.70 -0.02 7.19
C HIS A 59 8.31 0.40 6.71
N PHE A 60 8.26 1.28 5.71
CA PHE A 60 7.02 1.86 5.17
C PHE A 60 6.02 0.79 4.73
N CYS A 61 6.50 -0.26 4.04
CA CYS A 61 5.62 -1.33 3.58
C CYS A 61 5.06 -2.19 4.72
N ASP A 62 5.84 -2.36 5.80
CA ASP A 62 5.41 -3.12 6.97
C ASP A 62 4.37 -2.32 7.76
N ALA A 63 4.56 -1.00 7.88
CA ALA A 63 3.58 -0.08 8.44
C ALA A 63 2.24 -0.12 7.66
N CYS A 64 2.30 -0.07 6.33
CA CYS A 64 1.12 -0.19 5.48
C CYS A 64 0.43 -1.55 5.64
N ALA A 65 1.20 -2.64 5.62
CA ALA A 65 0.67 -3.99 5.79
C ALA A 65 0.07 -4.23 7.19
N LYS A 66 0.60 -3.57 8.22
CA LYS A 66 0.03 -3.60 9.58
C LYS A 66 -1.35 -2.95 9.62
N CYS A 67 -1.52 -1.79 9.00
CA CYS A 67 -2.82 -1.13 8.90
C CYS A 67 -3.83 -1.95 8.10
N ALA A 68 -3.40 -2.51 6.96
CA ALA A 68 -4.25 -3.36 6.14
C ALA A 68 -4.79 -4.57 6.92
N ARG A 69 -3.90 -5.32 7.60
CA ARG A 69 -4.28 -6.48 8.42
C ARG A 69 -5.23 -6.10 9.56
N TYR A 70 -4.98 -4.96 10.21
CA TYR A 70 -5.85 -4.46 11.27
C TYR A 70 -7.28 -4.18 10.76
N GLY A 71 -7.40 -3.55 9.59
CA GLY A 71 -8.71 -3.36 8.95
C GLY A 71 -9.37 -4.69 8.59
N GLU A 72 -8.65 -5.57 7.89
CA GLU A 72 -9.16 -6.86 7.41
C GLU A 72 -9.72 -7.73 8.55
N GLN A 73 -9.06 -7.74 9.71
CA GLN A 73 -9.53 -8.46 10.90
C GLN A 73 -10.91 -8.02 11.40
N SER A 74 -11.33 -6.80 11.07
CA SER A 74 -12.63 -6.24 11.43
C SER A 74 -13.56 -6.07 10.23
N GLY A 75 -13.19 -6.61 9.06
CA GLY A 75 -13.94 -6.41 7.82
C GLY A 75 -13.92 -4.97 7.32
N GLN A 76 -12.97 -4.15 7.76
CA GLN A 76 -12.82 -2.74 7.41
C GLN A 76 -11.63 -2.50 6.49
N LEU A 77 -11.71 -1.49 5.64
CA LEU A 77 -10.54 -0.92 4.99
C LEU A 77 -9.79 -0.12 6.05
N ALA A 78 -8.48 -0.32 6.18
CA ALA A 78 -7.62 0.58 6.93
C ALA A 78 -6.28 0.80 6.23
N PHE A 79 -5.71 1.98 6.36
CA PHE A 79 -4.46 2.36 5.69
C PHE A 79 -3.61 3.27 6.56
N LEU A 80 -2.32 3.35 6.25
CA LEU A 80 -1.38 4.20 6.99
C LEU A 80 -1.79 5.67 6.84
N MET A 81 -1.95 6.36 7.97
CA MET A 81 -2.38 7.75 8.03
C MET A 81 -1.47 8.63 7.18
N GLY A 82 -2.06 9.40 6.26
CA GLY A 82 -1.34 10.20 5.28
C GLY A 82 -1.70 11.67 5.39
N ARG A 83 -2.62 12.11 4.53
CA ARG A 83 -3.06 13.52 4.43
C ARG A 83 -3.57 14.13 5.73
N HIS A 84 -4.10 13.35 6.66
CA HIS A 84 -4.59 13.91 7.93
C HIS A 84 -3.45 14.42 8.82
N PHE A 85 -2.21 13.97 8.62
CA PHE A 85 -1.04 14.60 9.25
C PHE A 85 -0.85 16.07 8.84
N LEU A 86 -1.42 16.51 7.71
CA LEU A 86 -1.37 17.90 7.26
C LEU A 86 -2.23 18.84 8.10
N ASN A 87 -3.26 18.27 8.75
CA ASN A 87 -4.26 19.03 9.50
C ASN A 87 -4.02 19.00 11.01
N ILE A 88 -2.92 18.41 11.48
CA ILE A 88 -2.62 18.30 12.90
C ILE A 88 -2.20 19.66 13.45
N THR A 89 -3.18 20.37 14.00
CA THR A 89 -3.05 21.72 14.56
C THR A 89 -2.63 21.67 16.02
N SER A 90 -1.34 21.44 16.29
CA SER A 90 -0.67 21.65 17.59
C SER A 90 -1.23 20.97 18.87
N GLY A 91 -2.44 20.40 18.86
CA GLY A 91 -3.04 19.61 19.93
C GLY A 91 -2.59 18.16 19.85
N ASP A 92 -2.38 17.54 21.02
CA ASP A 92 -1.62 16.33 21.29
C ASP A 92 -2.12 15.00 20.70
N SER A 93 -2.86 15.03 19.60
CA SER A 93 -3.34 13.85 18.89
C SER A 93 -2.22 12.87 18.58
N ILE A 94 -1.09 13.32 18.04
CA ILE A 94 0.06 12.45 17.78
C ILE A 94 1.08 12.59 18.91
N SER A 95 1.43 11.48 19.55
CA SER A 95 2.32 11.43 20.71
C SER A 95 3.79 11.17 20.35
N SER A 96 4.10 10.91 19.07
CA SER A 96 5.45 10.46 18.67
C SER A 96 5.76 10.70 17.20
N ASN A 97 7.02 10.47 16.82
CA ASN A 97 7.39 10.43 15.41
C ASN A 97 6.64 9.33 14.68
N SER A 98 6.24 9.57 13.44
CA SER A 98 5.34 8.67 12.71
C SER A 98 5.75 8.49 11.26
N CYS A 99 5.68 7.27 10.73
CA CYS A 99 5.71 7.07 9.28
C CYS A 99 4.35 7.52 8.77
N THR A 100 4.33 8.29 7.69
CA THR A 100 3.09 8.71 7.05
C THR A 100 2.82 7.84 5.82
N GLY A 101 1.55 7.78 5.42
CA GLY A 101 1.10 7.20 4.16
C GLY A 101 1.46 8.06 2.93
N LEU A 102 2.21 9.14 3.09
CA LEU A 102 2.58 10.03 2.00
C LEU A 102 3.90 9.60 1.35
N ASN A 103 3.91 9.48 0.03
CA ASN A 103 5.06 8.97 -0.72
C ASN A 103 5.17 9.54 -2.14
N ARG A 104 6.33 9.37 -2.77
CA ARG A 104 6.60 9.70 -4.18
C ARG A 104 7.27 8.55 -4.93
N LEU A 105 6.85 7.32 -4.62
CA LEU A 105 7.33 6.10 -5.24
C LEU A 105 6.96 5.98 -6.72
N PHE A 106 5.88 6.65 -7.12
CA PHE A 106 5.48 6.79 -8.52
C PHE A 106 5.72 8.21 -9.02
N GLN A 107 6.67 8.35 -9.95
CA GLN A 107 7.04 9.62 -10.59
C GLN A 107 6.62 9.56 -12.07
N GLY A 108 5.62 10.36 -12.42
CA GLY A 108 5.15 10.52 -13.81
C GLY A 108 6.02 11.49 -14.62
N GLN A 109 5.58 11.81 -15.82
CA GLN A 109 6.27 12.77 -16.72
C GLN A 109 6.32 14.23 -16.19
N SER A 110 5.54 14.59 -15.17
CA SER A 110 5.48 15.99 -14.71
C SER A 110 6.66 16.36 -13.83
N SER A 111 7.20 17.57 -14.05
CA SER A 111 8.24 18.22 -13.25
C SER A 111 7.81 18.56 -11.82
N ASN A 112 6.55 18.29 -11.46
CA ASN A 112 6.01 18.64 -10.17
C ASN A 112 6.44 17.59 -9.12
N LYS A 113 7.24 18.03 -8.14
CA LYS A 113 7.54 17.26 -6.91
C LYS A 113 6.25 17.09 -6.10
N VAL A 114 5.46 16.08 -6.44
CA VAL A 114 4.19 15.75 -5.78
C VAL A 114 4.34 14.55 -4.86
N TRP A 115 3.53 14.55 -3.81
CA TRP A 115 3.40 13.48 -2.83
C TRP A 115 1.98 12.92 -2.90
N ARG A 116 1.88 11.59 -2.86
CA ARG A 116 0.64 10.83 -2.99
C ARG A 116 0.32 10.13 -1.70
N ASP A 117 -0.97 9.90 -1.47
CA ASP A 117 -1.47 9.20 -0.29
C ASP A 117 -1.72 7.72 -0.60
N VAL A 118 -1.64 6.86 0.41
CA VAL A 118 -1.97 5.43 0.33
C VAL A 118 -3.48 5.17 0.42
N ASP A 119 -4.33 6.14 0.73
CA ASP A 119 -5.79 5.97 0.76
C ASP A 119 -6.34 5.48 -0.60
N SER A 120 -6.90 4.26 -0.60
CA SER A 120 -7.48 3.61 -1.78
C SER A 120 -8.62 4.38 -2.43
N ARG A 121 -9.36 5.14 -1.63
CA ARG A 121 -10.64 5.74 -2.02
C ARG A 121 -10.44 6.98 -2.86
N SER A 122 -9.26 7.59 -2.76
CA SER A 122 -8.89 8.79 -3.52
C SER A 122 -7.51 8.62 -4.16
N PRO A 123 -7.35 7.67 -5.10
CA PRO A 123 -6.06 7.32 -5.67
C PRO A 123 -5.41 8.49 -6.43
N GLY A 124 -6.20 9.43 -6.94
CA GLY A 124 -5.72 10.65 -7.61
C GLY A 124 -5.20 11.74 -6.68
N PHE A 125 -5.41 11.62 -5.36
CA PHE A 125 -4.98 12.64 -4.41
C PHE A 125 -3.48 12.86 -4.46
N MET A 126 -3.10 14.13 -4.54
CA MET A 126 -1.70 14.54 -4.49
C MET A 126 -1.59 15.91 -3.83
N ARG A 127 -0.44 16.16 -3.22
CA ARG A 127 -0.05 17.44 -2.65
C ARG A 127 1.28 17.88 -3.22
N LYS A 128 1.42 19.17 -3.52
CA LYS A 128 2.69 19.75 -3.95
C LYS A 128 3.61 19.89 -2.75
N THR A 129 4.92 19.81 -3.01
CA THR A 129 5.95 19.94 -1.99
C THR A 129 5.81 21.21 -1.15
N ASN A 130 5.41 22.35 -1.72
CA ASN A 130 5.26 23.61 -0.96
C ASN A 130 4.05 23.65 0.00
N GLU A 131 3.18 22.64 -0.01
CA GLU A 131 1.99 22.56 0.86
C GLU A 131 2.28 21.88 2.20
N PHE A 132 3.50 21.38 2.41
CA PHE A 132 3.92 20.70 3.63
C PHE A 132 4.74 21.63 4.54
N ARG A 133 4.63 21.40 5.85
CA ARG A 133 5.47 22.05 6.86
C ARG A 133 6.78 21.29 7.03
N TRP A 134 7.71 21.48 6.10
CA TRP A 134 9.01 20.81 6.09
C TRP A 134 9.95 21.27 7.22
N ALA A 135 10.84 20.38 7.65
CA ALA A 135 12.02 20.76 8.44
C ALA A 135 13.00 21.59 7.59
N PRO A 136 13.92 22.35 8.22
CA PRO A 136 14.96 23.04 7.48
C PRO A 136 15.73 22.05 6.58
N ALA A 137 16.02 22.47 5.34
CA ALA A 137 16.67 21.66 4.30
C ALA A 137 15.89 20.45 3.73
N GLU A 138 14.59 20.35 4.02
CA GLU A 138 13.70 19.30 3.48
C GLU A 138 12.75 19.84 2.37
N PRO A 139 12.26 18.99 1.45
CA PRO A 139 12.62 17.57 1.29
C PRO A 139 13.87 17.40 0.42
N THR A 140 14.57 16.29 0.64
CA THR A 140 15.69 15.82 -0.17
C THR A 140 15.21 15.00 -1.39
N THR A 141 15.79 13.83 -1.63
CA THR A 141 15.52 12.90 -2.74
C THR A 141 14.91 11.59 -2.30
N ASP A 142 14.39 11.50 -1.08
CA ASP A 142 13.87 10.29 -0.49
C ASP A 142 12.35 10.05 -0.72
N PRO A 143 11.88 8.79 -0.82
CA PRO A 143 10.55 8.48 -1.35
C PRO A 143 9.38 8.58 -0.39
N ALA A 144 9.58 8.56 0.93
CA ALA A 144 8.51 8.56 1.93
C ALA A 144 8.61 9.79 2.84
N ILE A 145 7.55 10.06 3.62
CA ILE A 145 7.53 11.14 4.60
C ILE A 145 7.36 10.57 6.00
N ILE A 146 8.12 11.14 6.93
CA ILE A 146 7.89 11.01 8.37
C ILE A 146 7.39 12.33 8.95
N TYR A 147 6.59 12.22 10.00
CA TYR A 147 6.24 13.34 10.87
C TYR A 147 7.16 13.34 12.09
N ASP A 148 7.93 14.41 12.26
CA ASP A 148 8.76 14.70 13.43
C ASP A 148 7.90 15.44 14.45
N LYS A 149 7.55 14.76 15.54
CA LYS A 149 6.67 15.32 16.58
C LYS A 149 7.34 16.45 17.36
N ALA A 150 8.64 16.33 17.64
CA ALA A 150 9.37 17.34 18.41
C ALA A 150 9.44 18.65 17.62
N ALA A 151 9.78 18.58 16.33
CA ALA A 151 9.83 19.74 15.46
C ALA A 151 8.43 20.19 14.96
N LYS A 152 7.40 19.35 15.10
CA LYS A 152 6.08 19.50 14.47
C LYS A 152 6.19 19.74 12.96
N ARG A 153 7.09 19.00 12.30
CA ARG A 153 7.47 19.19 10.89
C ARG A 153 7.60 17.86 10.16
N MET A 154 7.52 17.92 8.84
CA MET A 154 7.71 16.78 7.95
C MET A 154 9.16 16.68 7.52
N ARG A 155 9.64 15.46 7.28
CA ARG A 155 10.94 15.16 6.68
C ARG A 155 10.77 14.05 5.67
N ASP A 156 11.48 14.11 4.55
CA ASP A 156 11.53 12.93 3.69
C ASP A 156 12.51 11.89 4.24
N THR A 157 12.26 10.64 3.89
CA THR A 157 13.06 9.51 4.38
C THR A 157 13.01 8.36 3.38
N GLY A 158 14.06 7.55 3.39
CA GLY A 158 14.04 6.22 2.82
C GLY A 158 12.84 5.41 3.33
N LEU A 159 12.56 4.27 2.68
CA LEU A 159 11.48 3.39 3.12
C LEU A 159 11.78 2.73 4.46
N ASP A 160 13.05 2.69 4.89
CA ASP A 160 13.46 2.34 6.24
C ASP A 160 13.18 3.52 7.19
N CYS A 161 12.11 3.41 7.99
CA CYS A 161 11.78 4.35 9.07
C CYS A 161 12.61 4.09 10.37
N THR A 162 13.80 3.50 10.26
CA THR A 162 14.55 2.93 11.39
C THR A 162 15.07 3.96 12.39
N TRP A 163 15.42 5.16 11.93
CA TRP A 163 16.12 6.18 12.70
C TRP A 163 15.28 6.88 13.77
N ILE A 164 13.95 6.69 13.78
CA ILE A 164 13.03 7.49 14.61
C ILE A 164 12.01 6.67 15.43
N ASN A 165 12.12 5.34 15.46
CA ASN A 165 11.12 4.47 16.12
C ASN A 165 9.68 4.89 15.78
N ALA A 166 9.43 5.06 14.50
CA ALA A 166 8.22 5.67 13.98
C ALA A 166 6.97 4.84 14.35
N ARG A 167 5.99 5.49 14.96
CA ARG A 167 4.69 4.87 15.22
C ARG A 167 3.84 4.77 13.97
N VAL A 168 2.99 3.76 13.96
CA VAL A 168 2.03 3.42 12.91
C VAL A 168 0.65 3.84 13.38
N TYR A 169 0.14 4.90 12.76
CA TYR A 169 -1.23 5.35 12.92
C TYR A 169 -2.03 4.93 11.70
N CYS A 170 -3.11 4.18 11.90
CA CYS A 170 -3.94 3.65 10.84
C CYS A 170 -5.29 4.37 10.82
N GLU A 171 -5.68 4.87 9.66
CA GLU A 171 -7.01 5.44 9.43
C GLU A 171 -7.97 4.37 8.92
N HIS A 172 -9.20 4.40 9.46
CA HIS A 172 -10.31 3.60 8.95
C HIS A 172 -10.90 4.22 7.68
N GLY A 173 -11.06 3.38 6.67
CA GLY A 173 -11.58 3.73 5.34
C GLY A 173 -13.05 3.37 5.12
N GLY A 174 -13.70 2.68 6.07
CA GLY A 174 -15.06 2.14 5.95
C GLY A 174 -15.08 0.64 5.66
N SER A 175 -16.27 0.07 5.46
CA SER A 175 -16.43 -1.38 5.34
C SER A 175 -15.84 -1.94 4.04
N LEU A 176 -15.25 -3.13 4.11
CA LEU A 176 -14.85 -3.89 2.92
C LEU A 176 -16.05 -4.48 2.18
N SER A 177 -17.23 -4.56 2.81
CA SER A 177 -18.45 -5.10 2.17
C SER A 177 -18.98 -4.23 1.02
N ASP A 178 -18.52 -2.97 0.90
CA ASP A 178 -18.79 -2.10 -0.25
C ASP A 178 -17.89 -2.40 -1.47
N SER A 179 -16.99 -3.38 -1.39
CA SER A 179 -15.97 -3.65 -2.42
C SER A 179 -16.45 -4.42 -3.67
N ARG A 180 -17.76 -4.43 -3.95
CA ARG A 180 -18.27 -4.72 -5.32
C ARG A 180 -17.95 -3.59 -6.31
N ASN A 181 -17.09 -2.66 -5.92
CA ASN A 181 -16.43 -1.68 -6.77
C ASN A 181 -15.99 -2.30 -8.10
N LEU A 182 -16.68 -1.88 -9.16
CA LEU A 182 -16.22 -2.11 -10.51
C LEU A 182 -14.96 -1.27 -10.71
N TYR A 183 -13.82 -1.95 -10.83
CA TYR A 183 -12.54 -1.30 -11.09
C TYR A 183 -12.23 -1.32 -12.58
N ARG A 184 -11.74 -0.19 -13.09
CA ARG A 184 -11.11 -0.12 -14.41
C ARG A 184 -9.59 -0.15 -14.24
N PHE A 185 -8.91 -0.72 -15.22
CA PHE A 185 -7.46 -0.79 -15.26
C PHE A 185 -6.97 0.00 -16.46
N HIS A 186 -6.31 1.13 -16.20
CA HIS A 186 -5.95 2.09 -17.25
C HIS A 186 -4.42 2.22 -17.37
N PRO A 187 -3.84 2.11 -18.58
CA PRO A 187 -2.39 2.13 -18.76
C PRO A 187 -1.74 3.49 -18.41
N GLY A 188 -2.47 4.59 -18.59
CA GLY A 188 -1.99 5.95 -18.31
C GLY A 188 -2.35 6.51 -16.91
N PHE A 189 -3.02 5.73 -16.06
CA PHE A 189 -3.36 6.17 -14.70
C PHE A 189 -2.28 5.70 -13.71
N LEU A 190 -1.77 6.49 -12.77
CA LEU A 190 -2.13 7.85 -12.32
C LEU A 190 -1.56 9.00 -13.17
N ALA A 191 -0.57 8.71 -13.99
CA ALA A 191 0.03 9.62 -14.96
C ALA A 191 0.73 8.79 -16.04
N SER A 192 0.95 9.39 -17.20
CA SER A 192 1.84 8.81 -18.20
C SER A 192 3.27 8.70 -17.65
N VAL A 193 3.93 7.60 -17.94
CA VAL A 193 5.30 7.29 -17.52
C VAL A 193 6.17 7.03 -18.74
N THR A 194 7.27 7.77 -18.88
CA THR A 194 8.32 7.45 -19.86
C THR A 194 9.21 6.30 -19.39
N LYS A 195 9.36 6.14 -18.07
CA LYS A 195 10.21 5.14 -17.45
C LYS A 195 9.36 4.22 -16.56
N LEU A 196 9.23 2.96 -16.94
CA LEU A 196 8.51 1.96 -16.13
C LEU A 196 9.35 1.39 -14.99
N VAL A 197 10.67 1.53 -15.06
CA VAL A 197 11.63 0.85 -14.18
C VAL A 197 12.33 1.87 -13.28
N GLU A 198 12.39 1.60 -11.99
CA GLU A 198 13.15 2.37 -11.01
C GLU A 198 14.48 1.68 -10.71
N SER A 199 15.57 2.44 -10.82
CA SER A 199 16.94 1.96 -10.63
C SER A 199 17.47 2.22 -9.24
N ARG A 200 16.88 3.17 -8.50
CA ARG A 200 17.28 3.49 -7.12
C ARG A 200 16.82 2.40 -6.17
N ALA A 201 17.75 1.78 -5.46
CA ALA A 201 17.46 0.72 -4.50
C ALA A 201 16.52 1.18 -3.37
N GLY A 202 16.58 2.46 -2.96
CA GLY A 202 15.71 3.01 -1.91
C GLY A 202 14.24 3.23 -2.32
N TYR A 203 13.90 3.08 -3.61
CA TYR A 203 12.56 3.37 -4.15
C TYR A 203 11.73 2.10 -4.42
N ILE A 204 12.06 0.99 -3.77
CA ILE A 204 11.35 -0.28 -3.97
C ILE A 204 10.02 -0.23 -3.23
N GLY A 205 8.94 0.09 -3.95
CA GLY A 205 7.59 0.08 -3.39
C GLY A 205 7.13 -1.31 -2.93
N CYS A 206 5.99 -1.36 -2.27
CA CYS A 206 5.45 -2.58 -1.68
C CYS A 206 4.90 -3.47 -2.79
N CYS A 207 5.55 -4.61 -3.04
CA CYS A 207 5.29 -5.43 -4.22
C CYS A 207 4.96 -6.88 -3.87
N GLU A 208 4.04 -7.48 -4.63
CA GLU A 208 3.78 -8.92 -4.60
C GLU A 208 3.95 -9.50 -6.01
N GLN A 209 4.74 -10.57 -6.13
CA GLN A 209 5.00 -11.23 -7.41
C GLN A 209 4.19 -12.52 -7.52
N LEU A 210 3.50 -12.68 -8.63
CA LEU A 210 2.62 -13.82 -8.89
C LEU A 210 2.86 -14.38 -10.31
N PRO A 211 2.72 -15.68 -10.52
CA PRO A 211 2.56 -16.23 -11.87
C PRO A 211 1.22 -15.77 -12.44
N ALA A 212 1.18 -15.36 -13.71
CA ALA A 212 -0.04 -14.93 -14.38
C ALA A 212 -0.03 -15.31 -15.86
N PHE A 213 -1.08 -16.01 -16.29
CA PHE A 213 -1.20 -16.44 -17.68
C PHE A 213 -1.61 -15.31 -18.61
N THR A 214 -2.36 -14.32 -18.11
CA THR A 214 -2.85 -13.17 -18.90
C THR A 214 -2.84 -11.89 -18.07
N GLN A 215 -2.85 -10.74 -18.77
CA GLN A 215 -3.00 -9.44 -18.12
C GLN A 215 -4.32 -9.30 -17.36
N ILE A 216 -5.40 -9.93 -17.86
CA ILE A 216 -6.72 -9.95 -17.22
C ILE A 216 -6.65 -10.68 -15.88
N TRP A 217 -5.92 -11.80 -15.82
CA TRP A 217 -5.73 -12.53 -14.57
C TRP A 217 -4.98 -11.67 -13.53
N CYS A 218 -3.93 -10.95 -13.97
CA CYS A 218 -3.16 -10.05 -13.13
C CYS A 218 -4.03 -8.90 -12.58
N ALA A 219 -4.79 -8.24 -13.47
CA ALA A 219 -5.76 -7.20 -13.10
C ALA A 219 -6.84 -7.72 -12.13
N ARG A 220 -7.38 -8.92 -12.36
CA ARG A 220 -8.38 -9.54 -11.47
C ARG A 220 -7.82 -9.77 -10.07
N LYS A 221 -6.58 -10.25 -9.93
CA LYS A 221 -5.94 -10.40 -8.60
C LYS A 221 -5.81 -9.06 -7.88
N CYS A 222 -5.45 -8.00 -8.59
CA CYS A 222 -5.41 -6.66 -8.03
C CYS A 222 -6.81 -6.11 -7.69
N ALA A 223 -7.83 -6.42 -8.50
CA ALA A 223 -9.20 -5.98 -8.24
C ALA A 223 -9.73 -6.53 -6.91
N LEU A 224 -9.47 -7.82 -6.66
CA LEU A 224 -9.86 -8.53 -5.45
C LEU A 224 -9.09 -8.11 -4.18
N ASN A 225 -7.98 -7.39 -4.33
CA ASN A 225 -7.22 -6.85 -3.20
C ASN A 225 -7.52 -5.34 -3.06
N PRO A 226 -8.18 -4.89 -1.98
CA PRO A 226 -8.53 -3.48 -1.79
C PRO A 226 -7.30 -2.57 -1.67
N HIS A 227 -6.17 -3.12 -1.27
CA HIS A 227 -4.90 -2.41 -1.12
C HIS A 227 -4.04 -2.39 -2.38
N CYS A 228 -4.38 -3.16 -3.42
CA CYS A 228 -3.64 -3.10 -4.68
C CYS A 228 -3.93 -1.79 -5.43
N ARG A 229 -2.88 -1.16 -5.97
CA ARG A 229 -2.91 0.16 -6.62
C ARG A 229 -2.66 0.08 -8.13
N SER A 230 -1.74 -0.78 -8.54
CA SER A 230 -1.41 -0.98 -9.94
C SER A 230 -0.83 -2.36 -10.17
N VAL A 231 -0.75 -2.74 -11.44
CA VAL A 231 -0.15 -4.01 -11.85
C VAL A 231 0.85 -3.81 -12.97
N TYR A 232 1.88 -4.64 -12.96
CA TYR A 232 2.84 -4.80 -14.04
C TYR A 232 2.76 -6.24 -14.55
N PHE A 233 2.52 -6.41 -15.84
CA PHE A 233 2.43 -7.71 -16.49
C PHE A 233 3.55 -7.89 -17.50
N HIS A 234 4.21 -9.05 -17.47
CA HIS A 234 5.20 -9.46 -18.45
C HIS A 234 4.70 -10.70 -19.19
N LYS A 235 4.37 -10.52 -20.48
CA LYS A 235 3.66 -11.53 -21.28
C LYS A 235 4.44 -12.82 -21.47
N GLN A 236 5.74 -12.75 -21.76
CA GLN A 236 6.56 -13.92 -22.09
C GLN A 236 6.83 -14.77 -20.84
N ASP A 237 7.37 -14.15 -19.79
CA ASP A 237 7.64 -14.82 -18.51
C ASP A 237 6.38 -15.23 -17.74
N ARG A 238 5.18 -14.81 -18.18
CA ARG A 238 3.92 -15.02 -17.46
C ARG A 238 4.01 -14.55 -16.01
N ARG A 239 4.57 -13.36 -15.81
CA ARG A 239 4.77 -12.74 -14.49
C ARG A 239 3.86 -11.55 -14.30
N CYS A 240 3.30 -11.45 -13.11
CA CYS A 240 2.50 -10.35 -12.63
C CYS A 240 3.14 -9.78 -11.36
N ILE A 241 3.23 -8.46 -11.28
CA ILE A 241 3.69 -7.76 -10.09
C ILE A 241 2.57 -6.81 -9.68
N LEU A 242 2.01 -7.05 -8.51
CA LEU A 242 1.03 -6.17 -7.88
C LEU A 242 1.78 -5.12 -7.07
N MET A 243 1.45 -3.84 -7.25
CA MET A 243 1.89 -2.78 -6.36
C MET A 243 0.81 -2.58 -5.29
N LEU A 244 1.19 -2.74 -4.03
CA LEU A 244 0.32 -2.71 -2.87
C LEU A 244 0.51 -1.40 -2.09
N TYR A 245 -0.58 -0.91 -1.49
CA TYR A 245 -0.68 0.27 -0.62
C TYR A 245 -0.36 1.61 -1.29
N ALA A 246 0.81 1.72 -1.91
CA ALA A 246 1.25 2.84 -2.73
C ALA A 246 1.53 2.36 -4.16
N ASP A 247 1.25 3.23 -5.12
CA ASP A 247 1.69 3.02 -6.49
C ASP A 247 3.19 3.28 -6.61
N ALA A 248 3.90 2.51 -7.43
CA ALA A 248 5.35 2.58 -7.54
C ALA A 248 5.83 2.17 -8.93
N LEU A 249 6.99 2.69 -9.34
CA LEU A 249 7.71 2.19 -10.51
C LEU A 249 8.27 0.78 -10.26
N LEU A 250 8.48 0.02 -11.32
CA LEU A 250 8.95 -1.37 -11.24
C LEU A 250 10.42 -1.44 -10.79
N PRO A 251 10.77 -2.13 -9.70
CA PRO A 251 12.16 -2.23 -9.27
C PRO A 251 13.06 -2.90 -10.32
N ALA A 252 14.20 -2.29 -10.66
CA ALA A 252 15.16 -2.83 -11.63
C ALA A 252 15.61 -4.25 -11.28
N LYS A 253 15.72 -4.58 -9.98
CA LYS A 253 16.07 -5.93 -9.50
C LYS A 253 15.09 -7.03 -9.93
N LEU A 254 13.84 -6.68 -10.27
CA LEU A 254 12.82 -7.63 -10.72
C LEU A 254 12.76 -7.76 -12.25
N VAL A 255 13.49 -6.88 -12.95
CA VAL A 255 13.44 -6.69 -14.39
C VAL A 255 14.70 -7.27 -15.02
N ARG A 256 14.60 -8.50 -15.55
CA ARG A 256 15.64 -9.09 -16.39
C ARG A 256 15.74 -8.43 -17.77
N SER A 257 14.62 -7.92 -18.29
CA SER A 257 14.52 -7.21 -19.57
C SER A 257 13.57 -6.04 -19.40
N ARG A 258 14.04 -4.82 -19.71
CA ARG A 258 13.25 -3.57 -19.56
C ARG A 258 12.12 -3.47 -20.56
N ASN A 259 12.25 -4.14 -21.69
CA ASN A 259 11.25 -4.20 -22.74
C ASN A 259 10.22 -5.27 -22.38
N ARG A 260 8.93 -5.04 -22.67
CA ARG A 260 7.80 -6.00 -22.59
C ARG A 260 7.04 -6.06 -21.26
N TRP A 261 7.27 -5.11 -20.35
CA TRP A 261 6.36 -4.87 -19.24
C TRP A 261 5.24 -3.93 -19.66
N THR A 262 4.00 -4.30 -19.34
CA THR A 262 2.84 -3.42 -19.48
C THR A 262 2.29 -3.10 -18.09
N ARG A 263 2.00 -1.83 -17.85
CA ARG A 263 1.50 -1.34 -16.57
C ARG A 263 0.04 -0.94 -16.70
N PHE A 264 -0.76 -1.22 -15.67
CA PHE A 264 -2.12 -0.71 -15.54
C PHE A 264 -2.37 -0.21 -14.12
N GLY A 265 -2.84 1.03 -13.98
CA GLY A 265 -3.29 1.58 -12.70
C GLY A 265 -4.75 1.23 -12.43
N LYS A 266 -5.08 0.94 -11.16
CA LYS A 266 -6.44 0.63 -10.70
C LYS A 266 -7.21 1.93 -10.48
N VAL A 267 -8.36 2.07 -11.14
CA VAL A 267 -9.24 3.23 -11.08
C VAL A 267 -10.58 2.78 -10.50
N ALA A 268 -11.11 3.51 -9.51
CA ALA A 268 -12.49 3.32 -9.08
C ALA A 268 -13.42 3.80 -10.21
N ASN A 269 -14.49 3.05 -10.52
CA ASN A 269 -15.56 3.64 -11.32
C ASN A 269 -16.22 4.72 -10.47
N GLU A 270 -16.10 5.97 -10.89
CA GLU A 270 -17.00 7.01 -10.43
C GLU A 270 -18.39 6.69 -11.02
N GLU A 271 -19.36 6.40 -10.15
CA GLU A 271 -20.77 6.46 -10.55
C GLU A 271 -21.01 7.91 -10.99
N LYS A 272 -21.35 8.08 -12.27
CA LYS A 272 -21.76 9.36 -12.85
C LYS A 272 -23.14 9.73 -12.36
#